data_AF-A0A3B4BAW0-F1
#
_entry.id   AF-A0A3B4BAW0-F1
#
_cell.length_a   1.000
_cell.length_b   1.000
_cell.length_c   1.000
_cell.angle_alpha   90.00
_cell.angle_beta   90.00
_cell.angle_gamma   90.00
#
_symmetry.space_group_name_H-M   'P 1'
#
loop_
_entity.id
_entity.type
_entity.pdbx_description
1 polymer ?
#
loop_
_entity_poly.entity_id
_entity_poly.type
_entity_poly.pdbx_seq_one_letter_code
_entity_poly.pdbx_strand_id
1 'polypeptide(L)'
;MHRTQSDYEDMFTLKVFIFQFVNFYSSPVYIAFFKGSHRLVVVSWSCFDSGCLIELAQELLIIMVGKQIINNVQELVMKLKAWWQRRSFRKGQDEEKKQEVPPWEQDYQLLVCEGLFDEYLEMVLQFGFITVFVAACPLAPFFALVNNWVEIRLDAHKFVSEYRRPVAEQAQDIGIWFQILQLITHIAVVANAFLIAFTSSFLPRAYYRFTRDSSLHGFTNFTLANSPTVFTAIQNSTCKYPDIRDDHGKYRPEYFELLAVRLGFVIVFEHVVFTVSRFIDALIPDVPEEVQIKVKRERYMAKEALAENQKVNGKNEWKCTFETGAGGLCTVL
;
A
#
# COMPACT_ATOMS: atom_id res chain seq x y z
N MET A 1 23.02 -1.85 16.63
CA MET A 1 23.88 -2.56 15.67
C MET A 1 23.19 -3.89 15.39
N HIS A 2 22.78 -4.12 14.15
CA HIS A 2 22.07 -5.35 13.77
C HIS A 2 23.07 -6.46 13.47
N ARG A 3 22.67 -7.72 13.70
CA ARG A 3 23.55 -8.89 13.54
C ARG A 3 23.57 -9.38 12.09
N THR A 4 22.44 -9.31 11.40
CA THR A 4 22.30 -9.72 10.00
C THR A 4 21.88 -8.53 9.14
N GLN A 5 22.15 -8.63 7.84
CA GLN A 5 21.72 -7.62 6.86
C GLN A 5 20.18 -7.56 6.79
N SER A 6 19.50 -8.70 6.84
CA SER A 6 18.04 -8.77 6.85
C SER A 6 17.44 -8.05 8.07
N ASP A 7 17.98 -8.26 9.28
CA ASP A 7 17.50 -7.54 10.48
C ASP A 7 17.71 -6.02 10.37
N TYR A 8 18.76 -5.59 9.68
CA TYR A 8 19.03 -4.18 9.42
C TYR A 8 18.02 -3.61 8.42
N GLU A 9 17.80 -4.29 7.30
CA GLU A 9 16.90 -3.87 6.23
C GLU A 9 15.44 -3.84 6.67
N ASP A 10 14.99 -4.82 7.47
CA ASP A 10 13.64 -4.85 8.02
C ASP A 10 13.39 -3.65 8.95
N MET A 11 14.34 -3.37 9.84
CA MET A 11 14.23 -2.26 10.80
C MET A 11 14.40 -0.90 10.14
N PHE A 12 15.25 -0.81 9.11
CA PHE A 12 15.38 0.37 8.27
C PHE A 12 14.06 0.63 7.53
N THR A 13 13.52 -0.40 6.89
CA THR A 13 12.26 -0.34 6.13
C THR A 13 11.11 0.13 7.00
N LEU A 14 10.93 -0.47 8.18
CA LEU A 14 9.87 -0.09 9.11
C LEU A 14 9.98 1.36 9.57
N LYS A 15 11.20 1.85 9.90
CA LYS A 15 11.40 3.23 10.36
C LYS A 15 11.14 4.25 9.26
N VAL A 16 11.68 4.01 8.06
CA VAL A 16 11.49 4.91 6.93
C VAL A 16 10.02 4.89 6.49
N PHE A 17 9.38 3.72 6.46
CA PHE A 17 7.97 3.60 6.17
C PHE A 17 7.11 4.42 7.14
N ILE A 18 7.32 4.31 8.45
CA ILE A 18 6.54 5.09 9.44
C ILE A 18 6.70 6.60 9.19
N PHE A 19 7.93 7.05 8.95
CA PHE A 19 8.19 8.46 8.66
C PHE A 19 7.47 8.93 7.40
N GLN A 20 7.58 8.17 6.32
CA GLN A 20 6.96 8.50 5.04
C GLN A 20 5.43 8.39 5.11
N PHE A 21 4.90 7.39 5.80
CA PHE A 21 3.47 7.24 6.04
C PHE A 21 2.91 8.47 6.74
N VAL A 22 3.52 8.91 7.85
CA VAL A 22 3.07 10.13 8.53
C VAL A 22 3.16 11.34 7.61
N ASN A 23 4.25 11.51 6.87
CA ASN A 23 4.44 12.65 5.98
C ASN A 23 3.37 12.70 4.88
N PHE A 24 3.22 11.63 4.11
CA PHE A 24 2.31 11.56 2.97
C PHE A 24 0.83 11.50 3.37
N TYR A 25 0.49 10.87 4.51
CA TYR A 25 -0.90 10.75 4.95
C TYR A 25 -1.36 11.91 5.84
N SER A 26 -0.45 12.75 6.36
CA SER A 26 -0.81 13.85 7.28
C SER A 26 -1.87 14.79 6.70
N SER A 27 -1.72 15.23 5.44
CA SER A 27 -2.65 16.14 4.79
C SER A 27 -4.01 15.50 4.50
N PRO A 28 -4.10 14.32 3.86
CA PRO A 28 -5.37 13.62 3.67
C PRO A 28 -6.08 13.28 4.99
N VAL A 29 -5.35 12.83 6.02
CA VAL A 29 -5.91 12.53 7.36
C VAL A 29 -6.44 13.81 8.01
N TYR A 30 -5.73 14.92 7.86
CA TYR A 30 -6.19 16.22 8.36
C TYR A 30 -7.50 16.64 7.67
N ILE A 31 -7.57 16.55 6.34
CA ILE A 31 -8.77 16.90 5.57
C ILE A 31 -9.95 15.95 5.89
N ALA A 32 -9.67 14.65 6.07
CA ALA A 32 -10.68 13.64 6.35
C ALA A 32 -11.34 13.80 7.72
N PHE A 33 -10.53 13.99 8.78
CA PHE A 33 -11.01 13.85 10.16
C PHE A 33 -10.95 15.13 10.99
N PHE A 34 -10.00 16.03 10.70
CA PHE A 34 -9.78 17.21 11.55
C PHE A 34 -10.39 18.46 10.95
N LYS A 35 -10.38 18.60 9.62
CA LYS A 35 -10.98 19.73 8.90
C LYS A 35 -12.49 19.72 9.12
N GLY A 36 -12.98 20.72 9.85
CA GLY A 36 -14.40 20.89 10.20
C GLY A 36 -14.87 20.15 11.48
N SER A 37 -14.06 19.29 12.10
CA SER A 37 -14.49 18.49 13.27
C SER A 37 -14.07 19.04 14.64
N HIS A 38 -13.02 19.86 14.75
CA HIS A 38 -12.55 20.36 16.05
C HIS A 38 -12.24 21.87 16.06
N ARG A 39 -12.96 22.60 16.92
CA ARG A 39 -12.76 24.02 17.28
C ARG A 39 -11.56 24.29 18.20
N LEU A 40 -10.61 23.35 18.37
CA LEU A 40 -9.52 23.52 19.34
C LEU A 40 -8.38 24.42 18.84
N VAL A 41 -8.35 24.74 17.54
CA VAL A 41 -7.40 25.69 16.95
C VAL A 41 -8.17 26.91 16.48
N VAL A 42 -7.65 28.09 16.83
CA VAL A 42 -8.25 29.44 16.70
C VAL A 42 -8.69 29.81 15.26
N VAL A 43 -8.34 29.00 14.26
CA VAL A 43 -8.80 29.14 12.87
C VAL A 43 -9.32 27.79 12.38
N SER A 44 -10.62 27.55 12.53
CA SER A 44 -11.29 26.39 11.94
C SER A 44 -11.53 26.67 10.46
N TRP A 45 -10.71 26.11 9.58
CA TRP A 45 -10.94 26.15 8.14
C TRP A 45 -12.18 25.32 7.80
N SER A 46 -13.26 26.00 7.40
CA SER A 46 -14.47 25.37 6.88
C SER A 46 -14.14 24.61 5.59
N CYS A 47 -14.74 23.44 5.39
CA CYS A 47 -14.74 22.81 4.07
C CYS A 47 -15.51 23.69 3.09
N PHE A 48 -15.13 23.61 1.81
CA PHE A 48 -15.86 24.25 0.72
C PHE A 48 -17.32 23.76 0.67
N ASP A 49 -18.21 24.55 0.09
CA ASP A 49 -19.65 24.26 0.02
C ASP A 49 -19.99 22.89 -0.61
N SER A 50 -19.07 22.35 -1.43
CA SER A 50 -19.17 21.02 -2.05
C SER A 50 -18.89 19.84 -1.08
N GLY A 51 -18.39 20.09 0.13
CA GLY A 51 -18.12 19.10 1.18
C GLY A 51 -16.68 18.55 1.19
N CYS A 52 -16.22 18.14 2.37
CA CYS A 52 -14.82 17.71 2.61
C CYS A 52 -14.42 16.45 1.82
N LEU A 53 -15.37 15.57 1.49
CA LEU A 53 -15.10 14.33 0.73
C LEU A 53 -14.63 14.61 -0.70
N ILE A 54 -15.15 15.66 -1.35
CA ILE A 54 -14.77 16.01 -2.71
C ILE A 54 -13.37 16.63 -2.73
N GLU A 55 -13.04 17.47 -1.75
CA GLU A 55 -11.69 18.00 -1.58
C GLU A 55 -10.67 16.87 -1.38
N LEU A 56 -10.99 15.90 -0.51
CA LEU A 56 -10.16 14.72 -0.29
C LEU A 56 -9.98 13.90 -1.58
N ALA A 57 -11.07 13.66 -2.32
CA ALA A 57 -11.00 12.93 -3.58
C ALA A 57 -10.12 13.64 -4.62
N GLN A 58 -10.20 14.98 -4.69
CA GLN A 58 -9.37 15.77 -5.59
C GLN A 58 -7.89 15.72 -5.18
N GLU A 59 -7.58 15.83 -3.89
CA GLU A 59 -6.21 15.73 -3.38
C GLU A 59 -5.60 14.36 -3.71
N LEU A 60 -6.34 13.27 -3.47
CA LEU A 60 -5.89 11.91 -3.80
C LEU A 60 -5.63 11.75 -5.30
N LEU A 61 -6.50 12.31 -6.16
CA LEU A 61 -6.30 12.28 -7.60
C LEU A 61 -5.04 13.05 -8.01
N ILE A 62 -4.82 14.23 -7.44
CA ILE A 62 -3.61 15.03 -7.69
C ILE A 62 -2.36 14.26 -7.27
N ILE A 63 -2.37 13.60 -6.11
CA ILE A 63 -1.23 12.80 -5.64
C ILE A 63 -0.97 11.61 -6.58
N MET A 64 -2.01 10.87 -6.97
CA MET A 64 -1.89 9.70 -7.84
C MET A 64 -1.46 10.04 -9.27
N VAL A 65 -1.99 11.13 -9.84
CA VAL A 65 -1.64 11.58 -11.20
C VAL A 65 -0.30 12.32 -11.20
N GLY A 66 -0.04 13.13 -10.16
CA GLY A 66 1.20 13.87 -9.98
C GLY A 66 2.41 12.95 -9.96
N LYS A 67 2.31 11.79 -9.30
CA LYS A 67 3.34 10.75 -9.30
C LYS A 67 3.71 10.29 -10.71
N GLN A 68 2.73 9.92 -11.54
CA GLN A 68 2.98 9.44 -12.89
C GLN A 68 3.68 10.50 -13.76
N ILE A 69 3.31 11.77 -13.58
CA ILE A 69 3.93 12.88 -14.30
C ILE A 69 5.40 13.03 -13.86
N ILE A 70 5.68 12.98 -12.56
CA ILE A 70 7.04 13.12 -12.03
C ILE A 70 7.94 11.98 -12.52
N ASN A 71 7.48 10.73 -12.47
CA ASN A 71 8.27 9.58 -12.93
C ASN A 71 8.59 9.69 -14.43
N ASN A 72 7.60 10.05 -15.26
CA ASN A 72 7.83 10.28 -16.70
C ASN A 72 8.79 11.45 -16.97
N VAL A 73 8.69 12.53 -16.18
CA VAL A 73 9.61 13.68 -16.30
C VAL A 73 11.04 13.29 -15.90
N GLN A 74 11.22 12.54 -14.81
CA GLN A 74 12.55 12.08 -14.38
C GLN A 74 13.22 11.23 -15.46
N GLU A 75 12.47 10.31 -16.09
CA GLU A 75 12.99 9.50 -17.19
C GLU A 75 13.38 10.35 -18.40
N LEU A 76 12.53 11.32 -18.77
CA LEU A 76 12.85 12.25 -19.85
C LEU A 76 14.12 13.06 -19.55
N VAL A 77 14.29 13.51 -18.29
CA VAL A 77 15.47 14.25 -17.83
C VAL A 77 16.72 13.36 -17.91
N MET A 78 16.64 12.09 -17.51
CA MET A 78 17.77 11.15 -17.62
C MET A 78 18.16 10.92 -19.08
N LYS A 79 17.20 10.70 -19.97
CA LYS A 79 17.43 10.57 -21.42
C LYS A 79 18.03 11.84 -22.03
N LEU A 80 17.55 13.01 -21.63
CA LEU A 80 18.09 14.30 -22.04
C LEU A 80 19.52 14.47 -21.55
N LYS A 81 19.82 14.18 -20.28
CA LYS A 81 21.17 14.27 -19.72
C LYS A 81 22.14 13.34 -20.45
N ALA A 82 21.74 12.10 -20.72
CA ALA A 82 22.53 11.15 -21.48
C ALA A 82 22.75 11.59 -22.94
N TRP A 83 21.76 12.24 -23.55
CA TRP A 83 21.89 12.84 -24.89
C TRP A 83 22.84 14.05 -24.87
N TRP A 84 22.74 14.92 -23.86
CA TRP A 84 23.60 16.09 -23.67
C TRP A 84 25.05 15.68 -23.42
N GLN A 85 25.29 14.69 -22.56
CA GLN A 85 26.63 14.13 -22.33
C GLN A 85 27.22 13.57 -23.62
N ARG A 86 26.48 12.73 -24.36
CA ARG A 86 26.91 12.20 -25.66
C ARG A 86 27.24 13.31 -26.67
N ARG A 87 26.47 14.39 -26.69
CA ARG A 87 26.72 15.54 -27.59
C ARG A 87 27.94 16.37 -27.16
N SER A 88 28.19 16.49 -25.85
CA SER A 88 29.39 17.14 -25.30
C SER A 88 30.66 16.35 -25.60
N PHE A 89 30.64 15.02 -25.42
CA PHE A 89 31.76 14.14 -25.79
C PHE A 89 32.03 14.15 -27.30
N ARG A 90 30.99 14.22 -28.13
CA ARG A 90 31.13 14.29 -29.59
C ARG A 90 31.79 15.57 -30.11
N LYS A 91 31.80 16.67 -29.33
CA LYS A 91 32.55 17.89 -29.68
C LYS A 91 34.05 17.82 -29.35
N GLY A 92 34.48 16.86 -28.52
CA GLY A 92 35.88 16.67 -28.13
C GLY A 92 36.61 15.53 -28.84
N GLN A 93 35.88 14.67 -29.58
CA GLN A 93 36.39 13.41 -30.15
C GLN A 93 36.54 13.40 -31.68
N ASP A 94 36.44 14.54 -32.36
CA ASP A 94 36.65 14.58 -33.82
C ASP A 94 38.11 14.25 -34.27
N GLU A 95 39.05 14.06 -33.33
CA GLU A 95 40.48 13.80 -33.64
C GLU A 95 41.02 12.41 -33.19
N GLU A 96 40.41 11.71 -32.22
CA GLU A 96 40.94 10.40 -31.76
C GLU A 96 39.93 9.25 -31.99
N LYS A 97 40.27 8.44 -33.00
CA LYS A 97 39.84 7.05 -33.31
C LYS A 97 38.55 6.55 -32.64
N LYS A 98 37.59 6.12 -33.48
CA LYS A 98 36.50 5.18 -33.17
C LYS A 98 37.04 3.86 -32.59
N GLN A 99 37.51 3.87 -31.36
CA GLN A 99 37.83 2.67 -30.61
C GLN A 99 36.51 2.17 -30.02
N GLU A 100 36.11 0.95 -30.38
CA GLU A 100 34.90 0.33 -29.84
C GLU A 100 35.01 0.29 -28.32
N VAL A 101 34.11 1.00 -27.64
CA VAL A 101 34.09 1.05 -26.17
C VAL A 101 33.81 -0.36 -25.67
N PRO A 102 34.66 -0.94 -24.82
CA PRO A 102 34.47 -2.30 -24.37
C PRO A 102 33.19 -2.45 -23.52
N PRO A 103 32.56 -3.64 -23.49
CA PRO A 103 31.26 -3.84 -22.83
C PRO A 103 31.23 -3.44 -21.35
N TRP A 104 32.30 -3.72 -20.60
CA TRP A 104 32.37 -3.39 -19.17
C TRP A 104 32.42 -1.88 -18.89
N GLU A 105 32.96 -1.08 -19.82
CA GLU A 105 33.00 0.38 -19.70
C GLU A 105 31.63 0.98 -20.01
N GLN A 106 30.88 0.38 -20.93
CA GLN A 106 29.47 0.73 -21.17
C GLN A 106 28.62 0.45 -19.93
N ASP A 107 28.78 -0.73 -19.32
CA ASP A 107 28.08 -1.08 -18.08
C ASP A 107 28.48 -0.17 -16.92
N TYR A 108 29.74 0.26 -16.84
CA TYR A 108 30.19 1.19 -15.80
C TYR A 108 29.58 2.60 -15.96
N GLN A 109 29.06 2.97 -17.13
CA GLN A 109 28.35 4.25 -17.30
C GLN A 109 26.90 4.20 -16.81
N LEU A 110 26.33 3.01 -16.61
CA LEU A 110 24.97 2.82 -16.11
C LEU A 110 24.85 3.12 -14.60
N LEU A 111 23.63 3.36 -14.13
CA LEU A 111 23.32 3.62 -12.72
C LEU A 111 23.47 2.35 -11.88
N VAL A 112 23.95 2.48 -10.64
CA VAL A 112 23.96 1.36 -9.69
C VAL A 112 22.54 1.13 -9.18
N CYS A 113 22.12 -0.14 -9.13
CA CYS A 113 20.86 -0.53 -8.49
C CYS A 113 21.09 -0.59 -6.97
N GLU A 114 20.48 0.32 -6.21
CA GLU A 114 20.65 0.44 -4.75
C GLU A 114 19.68 -0.46 -3.95
N GLY A 115 18.83 -1.24 -4.62
CA GLY A 115 17.85 -2.14 -4.03
C GLY A 115 16.47 -1.98 -4.64
N LEU A 116 15.47 -2.64 -4.05
CA LEU A 116 14.05 -2.51 -4.42
C LEU A 116 13.22 -1.75 -3.36
N PHE A 117 13.89 -1.13 -2.39
CA PHE A 117 13.21 -0.50 -1.25
C PHE A 117 12.28 0.62 -1.69
N ASP A 118 12.75 1.53 -2.55
CA ASP A 118 11.97 2.68 -3.01
C ASP A 118 10.80 2.24 -3.89
N GLU A 119 11.02 1.24 -4.75
CA GLU A 119 9.99 0.63 -5.60
C GLU A 119 8.87 -0.01 -4.75
N TYR A 120 9.21 -0.77 -3.70
CA TYR A 120 8.20 -1.31 -2.78
C TYR A 120 7.52 -0.22 -1.96
N LEU A 121 8.27 0.75 -1.45
CA LEU A 121 7.72 1.85 -0.66
C LEU A 121 6.67 2.62 -1.47
N GLU A 122 6.97 2.92 -2.72
CA GLU A 122 6.06 3.56 -3.66
C GLU A 122 4.76 2.77 -3.82
N MET A 123 4.86 1.47 -4.10
CA MET A 123 3.71 0.60 -4.32
C MET A 123 2.86 0.42 -3.06
N VAL A 124 3.48 0.29 -1.90
CA VAL A 124 2.80 0.12 -0.61
C VAL A 124 2.09 1.41 -0.19
N LEU A 125 2.70 2.57 -0.41
CA LEU A 125 2.04 3.86 -0.18
C LEU A 125 0.82 4.04 -1.10
N GLN A 126 0.93 3.67 -2.39
CA GLN A 126 -0.20 3.69 -3.32
C GLN A 126 -1.33 2.76 -2.88
N PHE A 127 -1.01 1.54 -2.45
CA PHE A 127 -1.99 0.60 -1.89
C PHE A 127 -2.75 1.19 -0.70
N GLY A 128 -2.06 1.87 0.21
CA GLY A 128 -2.71 2.53 1.33
C GLY A 128 -3.63 3.68 0.90
N PHE A 129 -3.26 4.50 -0.10
CA PHE A 129 -4.11 5.60 -0.56
C PHE A 129 -5.43 5.07 -1.14
N ILE A 130 -5.36 3.96 -1.86
CA ILE A 130 -6.53 3.30 -2.42
C ILE A 130 -7.40 2.72 -1.30
N THR A 131 -6.81 1.97 -0.38
CA THR A 131 -7.58 1.20 0.61
C THR A 131 -8.11 2.07 1.75
N VAL A 132 -7.32 2.97 2.30
CA VAL A 132 -7.69 3.82 3.46
C VAL A 132 -8.77 4.84 3.11
N PHE A 133 -8.79 5.32 1.86
CA PHE A 133 -9.69 6.39 1.43
C PHE A 133 -10.68 5.97 0.31
N VAL A 134 -10.92 4.67 0.12
CA VAL A 134 -11.82 4.17 -0.93
C VAL A 134 -13.25 4.72 -0.80
N ALA A 135 -13.73 4.93 0.43
CA ALA A 135 -15.05 5.49 0.69
C ALA A 135 -15.20 6.95 0.19
N ALA A 136 -14.09 7.69 0.06
CA ALA A 136 -14.08 9.06 -0.44
C ALA A 136 -13.98 9.12 -1.96
N CYS A 137 -13.15 8.26 -2.58
CA CYS A 137 -12.97 8.22 -4.03
C CYS A 137 -13.10 6.78 -4.57
N PRO A 138 -14.30 6.36 -4.99
CA PRO A 138 -14.53 5.02 -5.53
C PRO A 138 -13.77 4.72 -6.84
N LEU A 139 -13.34 5.76 -7.56
CA LEU A 139 -12.58 5.64 -8.82
C LEU A 139 -11.08 5.43 -8.59
N ALA A 140 -10.57 5.55 -7.36
CA ALA A 140 -9.14 5.40 -7.07
C ALA A 140 -8.55 4.06 -7.56
N PRO A 141 -9.19 2.88 -7.38
CA PRO A 141 -8.66 1.62 -7.89
C PRO A 141 -8.48 1.61 -9.42
N PHE A 142 -9.34 2.29 -10.17
CA PHE A 142 -9.22 2.38 -11.62
C PHE A 142 -7.98 3.18 -12.04
N PHE A 143 -7.75 4.33 -11.42
CA PHE A 143 -6.54 5.13 -11.68
C PHE A 143 -5.27 4.39 -11.27
N ALA A 144 -5.31 3.67 -10.14
CA ALA A 144 -4.21 2.83 -9.71
C ALA A 144 -3.87 1.71 -10.70
N LEU A 145 -4.89 1.10 -11.32
CA LEU A 145 -4.69 0.06 -12.33
C LEU A 145 -3.98 0.62 -13.57
N VAL A 146 -4.38 1.80 -14.04
CA VAL A 146 -3.72 2.46 -15.18
C VAL A 146 -2.28 2.83 -14.83
N ASN A 147 -2.05 3.38 -13.64
CA ASN A 147 -0.71 3.69 -13.16
C ASN A 147 0.16 2.42 -13.10
N ASN A 148 -0.32 1.35 -12.46
CA ASN A 148 0.42 0.08 -12.35
C ASN A 148 0.73 -0.54 -13.72
N TRP A 149 -0.17 -0.41 -14.70
CA TRP A 149 0.06 -0.88 -16.06
C TRP A 149 1.24 -0.16 -16.73
N VAL A 150 1.30 1.16 -16.58
CA VAL A 150 2.40 1.97 -17.10
C VAL A 150 3.69 1.68 -16.31
N GLU A 151 3.59 1.63 -14.99
CA GLU A 151 4.73 1.43 -14.09
C GLU A 151 5.48 0.14 -14.37
N ILE A 152 4.77 -0.98 -14.56
CA ILE A 152 5.41 -2.27 -14.93
C ILE A 152 6.30 -2.13 -16.17
N ARG A 153 5.90 -1.29 -17.15
CA ARG A 153 6.68 -1.08 -18.37
C ARG A 153 7.85 -0.12 -18.14
N LEU A 154 7.66 0.91 -17.34
CA LEU A 154 8.71 1.88 -16.99
C LEU A 154 9.80 1.21 -16.14
N ASP A 155 9.42 0.44 -15.12
CA ASP A 155 10.35 -0.32 -14.29
C ASP A 155 11.12 -1.36 -15.12
N ALA A 156 10.44 -2.10 -15.99
CA ALA A 156 11.12 -3.04 -16.89
C ALA A 156 12.14 -2.34 -17.79
N HIS A 157 11.83 -1.15 -18.30
CA HIS A 157 12.78 -0.35 -19.08
C HIS A 157 13.96 0.13 -18.22
N LYS A 158 13.71 0.61 -16.99
CA LYS A 158 14.72 1.04 -16.01
C LYS A 158 15.72 -0.08 -15.70
N PHE A 159 15.23 -1.29 -15.43
CA PHE A 159 16.08 -2.46 -15.16
C PHE A 159 16.87 -2.95 -16.37
N VAL A 160 16.33 -2.84 -17.58
CA VAL A 160 16.99 -3.36 -18.80
C VAL A 160 17.95 -2.35 -19.42
N SER A 161 17.66 -1.05 -19.32
CA SER A 161 18.35 -0.01 -20.09
C SER A 161 19.14 1.01 -19.26
N GLU A 162 18.84 1.16 -17.97
CA GLU A 162 19.41 2.24 -17.14
C GLU A 162 20.25 1.73 -15.98
N TYR A 163 19.87 0.61 -15.38
CA TYR A 163 20.61 0.00 -14.29
C TYR A 163 21.71 -0.96 -14.76
N ARG A 164 22.80 -0.97 -13.99
CA ARG A 164 23.75 -2.08 -13.99
C ARG A 164 23.06 -3.33 -13.48
N ARG A 165 23.43 -4.47 -14.04
CA ARG A 165 22.88 -5.77 -13.65
C ARG A 165 23.10 -6.01 -12.14
N PRO A 166 22.05 -6.15 -11.32
CA PRO A 166 22.19 -6.46 -9.91
C PRO A 166 22.66 -7.91 -9.71
N VAL A 167 23.23 -8.18 -8.54
CA VAL A 167 23.54 -9.56 -8.12
C VAL A 167 22.24 -10.26 -7.78
N ALA A 168 22.04 -11.47 -8.31
CA ALA A 168 20.82 -12.23 -8.05
C ALA A 168 20.83 -12.78 -6.62
N GLU A 169 19.87 -12.33 -5.81
CA GLU A 169 19.64 -12.80 -4.45
C GLU A 169 18.39 -13.71 -4.41
N GLN A 170 18.40 -14.69 -3.52
CA GLN A 170 17.26 -15.58 -3.32
C GLN A 170 16.48 -15.15 -2.08
N ALA A 171 15.23 -14.74 -2.27
CA ALA A 171 14.28 -14.43 -1.21
C ALA A 171 13.09 -15.40 -1.28
N GLN A 172 12.57 -15.79 -0.11
CA GLN A 172 11.39 -16.68 -0.02
C GLN A 172 10.08 -15.90 -0.07
N ASP A 173 10.10 -14.64 0.39
CA ASP A 173 8.96 -13.76 0.50
C ASP A 173 9.37 -12.30 0.22
N ILE A 174 8.40 -11.39 0.32
CA ILE A 174 8.61 -9.94 0.20
C ILE A 174 9.13 -9.30 1.50
N GLY A 175 9.42 -10.10 2.54
CA GLY A 175 9.88 -9.61 3.85
C GLY A 175 8.85 -8.82 4.65
N ILE A 176 9.32 -7.82 5.40
CA ILE A 176 8.52 -6.99 6.31
C ILE A 176 7.33 -6.27 5.64
N TRP A 177 7.39 -6.07 4.32
CA TRP A 177 6.33 -5.42 3.55
C TRP A 177 4.98 -6.13 3.67
N PHE A 178 4.97 -7.46 3.82
CA PHE A 178 3.73 -8.20 4.03
C PHE A 178 3.02 -7.79 5.33
N GLN A 179 3.78 -7.65 6.42
CA GLN A 179 3.24 -7.20 7.70
C GLN A 179 2.77 -5.74 7.62
N ILE A 180 3.47 -4.90 6.87
CA ILE A 180 3.07 -3.49 6.63
C ILE A 180 1.75 -3.45 5.86
N LEU A 181 1.60 -4.23 4.79
CA LEU A 181 0.35 -4.33 4.02
C LEU A 181 -0.81 -4.80 4.92
N GLN A 182 -0.59 -5.82 5.76
CA GLN A 182 -1.58 -6.26 6.74
C GLN A 182 -1.95 -5.14 7.71
N LEU A 183 -0.99 -4.39 8.25
CA LEU A 183 -1.27 -3.25 9.13
C LEU A 183 -2.12 -2.19 8.43
N ILE A 184 -1.76 -1.82 7.19
CA ILE A 184 -2.50 -0.85 6.38
C ILE A 184 -3.94 -1.32 6.17
N THR A 185 -4.18 -2.61 5.86
CA THR A 185 -5.54 -3.12 5.66
C THR A 185 -6.40 -3.03 6.93
N HIS A 186 -5.83 -3.29 8.12
CA HIS A 186 -6.55 -3.11 9.38
C HIS A 186 -6.89 -1.64 9.64
N ILE A 187 -5.92 -0.74 9.42
CA ILE A 187 -6.14 0.71 9.52
C ILE A 187 -7.20 1.17 8.52
N ALA A 188 -7.21 0.62 7.30
CA ALA A 188 -8.17 0.98 6.26
C ALA A 188 -9.62 0.66 6.65
N VAL A 189 -9.88 -0.48 7.31
CA VAL A 189 -11.23 -0.82 7.79
C VAL A 189 -11.73 0.25 8.78
N VAL A 190 -10.90 0.60 9.75
CA VAL A 190 -11.23 1.61 10.76
C VAL A 190 -11.40 2.99 10.10
N ALA A 191 -10.46 3.41 9.26
CA ALA A 191 -10.50 4.71 8.60
C ALA A 191 -11.76 4.88 7.73
N ASN A 192 -12.12 3.87 6.93
CA ASN A 192 -13.34 3.92 6.11
C ASN A 192 -14.62 3.97 6.97
N ALA A 193 -14.65 3.26 8.11
CA ALA A 193 -15.77 3.35 9.04
C ALA A 193 -15.97 4.79 9.55
N PHE A 194 -14.87 5.44 9.97
CA PHE A 194 -14.91 6.83 10.42
C PHE A 194 -15.24 7.82 9.29
N LEU A 195 -14.70 7.62 8.08
CA LEU A 195 -15.02 8.45 6.90
C LEU A 195 -16.51 8.42 6.58
N ILE A 196 -17.12 7.23 6.59
CA ILE A 196 -18.55 7.08 6.32
C ILE A 196 -19.39 7.66 7.47
N ALA A 197 -18.95 7.50 8.72
CA ALA A 197 -19.72 7.96 9.87
C ALA A 197 -19.68 9.49 10.06
N PHE A 198 -18.50 10.10 9.97
CA PHE A 198 -18.27 11.49 10.34
C PHE A 198 -18.16 12.42 9.15
N THR A 199 -17.45 12.02 8.10
CA THR A 199 -17.17 12.88 6.93
C THR A 199 -18.28 12.81 5.88
N SER A 200 -18.94 11.66 5.73
CA SER A 200 -20.05 11.49 4.78
C SER A 200 -21.38 12.02 5.31
N SER A 201 -22.22 12.49 4.37
CA SER A 201 -23.61 12.87 4.65
C SER A 201 -24.57 11.67 4.71
N PHE A 202 -24.06 10.44 4.60
CA PHE A 202 -24.85 9.21 4.61
C PHE A 202 -25.64 9.03 5.92
N LEU A 203 -24.98 9.00 7.07
CA LEU A 203 -25.66 8.78 8.35
C LEU A 203 -26.63 9.90 8.74
N PRO A 204 -26.31 11.20 8.60
CA PRO A 204 -27.28 12.26 8.86
C PRO A 204 -28.54 12.16 8.00
N ARG A 205 -28.38 11.81 6.71
CA ARG A 205 -29.51 11.61 5.79
C ARG A 205 -30.34 10.38 6.18
N ALA A 206 -29.70 9.28 6.53
CA ALA A 206 -30.37 8.06 6.98
C ALA A 206 -31.16 8.30 8.27
N TYR A 207 -30.55 8.99 9.24
CA TYR A 207 -31.20 9.37 10.50
C TYR A 207 -32.44 10.24 10.27
N TYR A 208 -32.34 11.28 9.42
CA TYR A 208 -33.48 12.14 9.09
C TYR A 208 -34.60 11.37 8.37
N ARG A 209 -34.22 10.48 7.44
CA ARG A 209 -35.15 9.65 6.68
C ARG A 209 -35.97 8.72 7.58
N PHE A 210 -35.34 8.19 8.62
CA PHE A 210 -35.98 7.26 9.55
C PHE A 210 -36.82 7.95 10.61
N THR A 211 -36.40 9.13 11.09
CA THR A 211 -37.03 9.81 12.23
C THR A 211 -38.09 10.83 11.85
N ARG A 212 -37.93 11.52 10.71
CA ARG A 212 -38.82 12.63 10.31
C ARG A 212 -39.56 12.37 9.02
N ASP A 213 -38.86 12.32 7.90
CA ASP A 213 -39.50 12.21 6.60
C ASP A 213 -38.66 11.38 5.63
N SER A 214 -39.30 10.35 5.08
CA SER A 214 -38.75 9.47 4.06
C SER A 214 -38.35 10.18 2.76
N SER A 215 -38.96 11.34 2.46
CA SER A 215 -38.74 12.12 1.23
C SER A 215 -37.52 13.06 1.28
N LEU A 216 -36.88 13.20 2.46
CA LEU A 216 -35.81 14.18 2.74
C LEU A 216 -36.22 15.66 2.54
N HIS A 217 -37.51 15.96 2.40
CA HIS A 217 -37.97 17.33 2.26
C HIS A 217 -37.70 18.13 3.54
N GLY A 218 -36.90 19.20 3.44
CA GLY A 218 -36.50 20.01 4.60
C GLY A 218 -35.22 19.55 5.32
N PHE A 219 -34.50 18.55 4.78
CA PHE A 219 -33.23 18.07 5.34
C PHE A 219 -32.18 19.18 5.53
N THR A 220 -32.03 20.07 4.54
CA THR A 220 -31.07 21.18 4.59
C THR A 220 -31.37 22.14 5.74
N ASN A 221 -32.66 22.41 6.02
CA ASN A 221 -33.07 23.26 7.13
C ASN A 221 -32.86 22.59 8.49
N PHE A 222 -32.85 21.26 8.55
CA PHE A 222 -32.52 20.51 9.76
C PHE A 222 -31.02 20.54 10.08
N THR A 223 -30.16 20.41 9.06
CA THR A 223 -28.70 20.37 9.20
C THR A 223 -28.04 21.73 9.46
N LEU A 224 -28.77 22.82 9.24
CA LEU A 224 -28.28 24.18 9.40
C LEU A 224 -28.79 24.79 10.72
N ALA A 225 -27.89 25.44 11.45
CA ALA A 225 -28.22 26.25 12.63
C ALA A 225 -28.17 27.75 12.29
N ASN A 226 -28.98 28.56 12.97
CA ASN A 226 -28.95 30.01 12.84
C ASN A 226 -27.78 30.60 13.63
N SER A 227 -27.24 31.73 13.16
CA SER A 227 -26.19 32.48 13.85
C SER A 227 -26.65 32.91 15.26
N PRO A 228 -25.77 32.83 16.28
CA PRO A 228 -26.11 33.22 17.64
C PRO A 228 -26.63 34.67 17.70
N THR A 229 -27.54 34.95 18.63
CA THR A 229 -28.16 36.28 18.79
C THR A 229 -27.15 37.41 18.95
N VAL A 230 -26.00 37.15 19.58
CA VAL A 230 -24.89 38.10 19.74
C VAL A 230 -24.31 38.53 18.38
N PHE A 231 -24.14 37.59 17.44
CA PHE A 231 -23.64 37.89 16.10
C PHE A 231 -24.65 38.69 15.30
N THR A 232 -25.92 38.27 15.35
CA THR A 232 -27.03 38.95 14.68
C THR A 232 -27.22 40.39 15.17
N ALA A 233 -26.99 40.64 16.46
CA ALA A 233 -27.05 41.98 17.04
C ALA A 233 -25.92 42.92 16.58
N ILE A 234 -24.76 42.38 16.21
CA ILE A 234 -23.62 43.16 15.73
C ILE A 234 -23.73 43.43 14.22
N GLN A 235 -24.15 42.43 13.45
CA GLN A 235 -24.05 42.44 11.99
C GLN A 235 -25.39 42.68 11.26
N ASN A 236 -26.49 42.87 12.00
CA ASN A 236 -27.86 43.12 11.50
C ASN A 236 -28.30 42.14 10.38
N SER A 237 -27.76 40.92 10.39
CA SER A 237 -28.03 39.89 9.39
C SER A 237 -28.01 38.51 10.07
N THR A 238 -28.86 37.61 9.58
CA THR A 238 -28.88 36.23 10.03
C THR A 238 -28.15 35.37 9.01
N CYS A 239 -27.23 34.53 9.49
CA CYS A 239 -26.51 33.57 8.66
C CYS A 239 -26.78 32.17 9.17
N LYS A 240 -26.76 31.18 8.28
CA LYS A 240 -26.88 29.77 8.63
C LYS A 240 -25.53 29.08 8.48
N TYR A 241 -25.19 28.20 9.41
CA TYR A 241 -23.96 27.41 9.36
C TYR A 241 -24.25 25.94 9.64
N PRO A 242 -23.44 25.00 9.11
CA PRO A 242 -23.66 23.57 9.29
C PRO A 242 -23.34 23.17 10.74
N ASP A 243 -24.40 23.04 11.55
CA ASP A 243 -24.33 22.52 12.91
C ASP A 243 -25.75 22.19 13.41
N ILE A 244 -25.85 21.36 14.46
CA ILE A 244 -27.13 20.97 15.06
C ILE A 244 -27.24 21.68 16.42
N ARG A 245 -27.57 22.97 16.37
CA ARG A 245 -27.73 23.84 17.55
C ARG A 245 -29.06 24.55 17.58
N ASP A 246 -29.44 24.99 18.77
CA ASP A 246 -30.54 25.93 18.98
C ASP A 246 -30.10 27.38 18.68
N ASP A 247 -31.06 28.30 18.67
CA ASP A 247 -30.80 29.73 18.43
C ASP A 247 -29.97 30.39 19.56
N HIS A 248 -29.85 29.72 20.72
CA HIS A 248 -29.02 30.13 21.85
C HIS A 248 -27.59 29.59 21.77
N GLY A 249 -27.25 28.80 20.74
CA GLY A 249 -25.92 28.23 20.52
C GLY A 249 -25.61 26.97 21.33
N LYS A 250 -26.60 26.36 22.01
CA LYS A 250 -26.50 25.06 22.68
C LYS A 250 -26.81 23.92 21.71
N TYR A 251 -26.22 22.75 21.96
CA TYR A 251 -26.49 21.54 21.16
C TYR A 251 -27.90 21.03 21.42
N ARG A 252 -28.62 20.70 20.34
CA ARG A 252 -29.95 20.07 20.44
C ARG A 252 -29.81 18.58 20.78
N PRO A 253 -30.81 17.93 21.40
CA PRO A 253 -30.78 16.49 21.68
C PRO A 253 -30.46 15.63 20.46
N GLU A 254 -30.94 16.03 19.27
CA GLU A 254 -30.69 15.32 18.01
C GLU A 254 -29.19 15.23 17.64
N TYR A 255 -28.35 16.16 18.13
CA TYR A 255 -26.91 16.08 17.95
C TYR A 255 -26.32 14.86 18.66
N PHE A 256 -26.72 14.62 19.91
CA PHE A 256 -26.21 13.52 20.72
C PHE A 256 -26.74 12.17 20.23
N GLU A 257 -28.00 12.13 19.79
CA GLU A 257 -28.57 10.93 19.16
C GLU A 257 -27.82 10.57 17.87
N LEU A 258 -27.56 11.55 17.00
CA LEU A 258 -26.78 11.33 15.78
C LEU A 258 -25.34 10.90 16.09
N LEU A 259 -24.71 11.47 17.12
CA LEU A 259 -23.39 11.06 17.57
C LEU A 259 -23.38 9.60 18.07
N ALA A 260 -24.39 9.18 18.83
CA ALA A 260 -24.54 7.80 19.27
C ALA A 260 -24.72 6.85 18.07
N VAL A 261 -25.54 7.22 17.09
CA VAL A 261 -25.71 6.45 15.84
C VAL A 261 -24.40 6.34 15.06
N ARG A 262 -23.62 7.42 14.97
CA ARG A 262 -22.30 7.42 14.31
C ARG A 262 -21.33 6.45 14.97
N LEU A 263 -21.20 6.52 16.30
CA LEU A 263 -20.30 5.64 17.05
C LEU A 263 -20.77 4.17 16.98
N GLY A 264 -22.08 3.93 17.11
CA GLY A 264 -22.67 2.60 16.95
C GLY A 264 -22.42 2.01 15.56
N PHE A 265 -22.56 2.83 14.51
CA PHE A 265 -22.26 2.42 13.14
C PHE A 265 -20.79 2.00 12.97
N VAL A 266 -19.83 2.76 13.51
CA VAL A 266 -18.40 2.42 13.43
C VAL A 266 -18.14 1.05 14.04
N ILE A 267 -18.65 0.80 15.26
CA ILE A 267 -18.48 -0.48 15.95
C ILE A 267 -19.07 -1.63 15.13
N VAL A 268 -20.30 -1.48 14.63
CA VAL A 268 -20.97 -2.52 13.84
C VAL A 268 -20.22 -2.78 12.53
N PHE A 269 -19.85 -1.72 11.81
CA PHE A 269 -19.13 -1.82 10.55
C PHE A 269 -17.80 -2.56 10.73
N GLU A 270 -17.03 -2.16 11.74
CA GLU A 270 -15.74 -2.78 12.06
C GLU A 270 -15.88 -4.27 12.35
N HIS A 271 -16.79 -4.67 13.25
CA HIS A 271 -16.99 -6.06 13.62
C HIS A 271 -17.49 -6.91 12.45
N VAL A 272 -18.40 -6.37 11.63
CA VAL A 272 -18.91 -7.07 10.45
C VAL A 272 -17.78 -7.32 9.45
N VAL A 273 -17.01 -6.28 9.10
CA VAL A 273 -15.91 -6.42 8.13
C VAL A 273 -14.85 -7.39 8.63
N PHE A 274 -14.40 -7.28 9.88
CA PHE A 274 -13.41 -8.23 10.42
C PHE A 274 -13.93 -9.66 10.50
N THR A 275 -15.21 -9.86 10.83
CA THR A 275 -15.81 -11.19 10.86
C THR A 275 -15.86 -11.80 9.47
N VAL A 276 -16.25 -11.02 8.46
CA VAL A 276 -16.25 -11.47 7.06
C VAL A 276 -14.84 -11.76 6.58
N SER A 277 -13.85 -10.92 6.88
CA SER A 277 -12.45 -11.17 6.53
C SER A 277 -11.95 -12.47 7.15
N ARG A 278 -12.18 -12.70 8.45
CA ARG A 278 -11.79 -13.96 9.12
C ARG A 278 -12.50 -15.18 8.54
N PHE A 279 -13.75 -15.02 8.11
CA PHE A 279 -14.47 -16.08 7.43
C PHE A 279 -13.84 -16.41 6.07
N ILE A 280 -13.45 -15.40 5.30
CA ILE A 280 -12.75 -15.59 4.02
C ILE A 280 -11.40 -16.28 4.25
N ASP A 281 -10.63 -15.83 5.24
CA ASP A 281 -9.33 -16.43 5.60
C ASP A 281 -9.48 -17.89 6.03
N ALA A 282 -10.59 -18.25 6.70
CA ALA A 282 -10.88 -19.64 7.07
C ALA A 282 -11.32 -20.51 5.87
N LEU A 283 -11.87 -19.91 4.82
CA LEU A 283 -12.33 -20.63 3.63
C LEU A 283 -11.22 -20.88 2.61
N ILE A 284 -10.28 -19.95 2.48
CA ILE A 284 -9.22 -20.00 1.46
C ILE A 284 -7.97 -20.64 2.08
N PRO A 285 -7.53 -21.83 1.63
CA PRO A 285 -6.31 -22.44 2.14
C PRO A 285 -5.06 -21.65 1.67
N ASP A 286 -4.12 -21.42 2.58
CA ASP A 286 -2.89 -20.66 2.31
C ASP A 286 -2.03 -21.24 1.18
N VAL A 287 -2.05 -22.58 1.00
CA VAL A 287 -1.26 -23.27 -0.02
C VAL A 287 -2.20 -23.99 -1.00
N PRO A 288 -2.15 -23.66 -2.30
CA PRO A 288 -3.00 -24.29 -3.30
C PRO A 288 -2.68 -25.79 -3.44
N GLU A 289 -3.73 -26.58 -3.71
CA GLU A 289 -3.64 -28.05 -3.75
C GLU A 289 -2.60 -28.56 -4.76
N GLU A 290 -2.49 -27.91 -5.93
CA GLU A 290 -1.51 -28.28 -6.96
C GLU A 290 -0.07 -28.21 -6.45
N VAL A 291 0.25 -27.19 -5.65
CA VAL A 291 1.59 -27.02 -5.06
C VAL A 291 1.81 -28.08 -3.98
N GLN A 292 0.80 -28.36 -3.15
CA GLN A 292 0.91 -29.43 -2.15
C GLN A 292 1.17 -30.79 -2.79
N ILE A 293 0.50 -31.10 -3.91
CA ILE A 293 0.71 -32.34 -4.66
C ILE A 293 2.12 -32.39 -5.24
N LYS A 294 2.60 -31.29 -5.85
CA LYS A 294 3.98 -31.21 -6.39
C LYS A 294 5.04 -31.41 -5.31
N VAL A 295 4.91 -30.74 -4.17
CA VAL A 295 5.83 -30.89 -3.02
C VAL A 295 5.79 -32.31 -2.46
N LYS A 296 4.60 -32.93 -2.36
CA LYS A 296 4.47 -34.33 -1.94
C LYS A 296 5.13 -35.29 -2.94
N ARG A 297 4.98 -35.05 -4.24
CA ARG A 297 5.61 -35.84 -5.31
C ARG A 297 7.13 -35.75 -5.25
N GLU A 298 7.70 -34.55 -5.15
CA GLU A 298 9.15 -34.38 -5.03
C GLU A 298 9.72 -35.07 -3.79
N ARG A 299 9.04 -34.94 -2.64
CA ARG A 299 9.42 -35.65 -1.40
C ARG A 299 9.33 -37.16 -1.55
N TYR A 300 8.34 -37.67 -2.27
CA TYR A 300 8.20 -39.10 -2.54
C TYR A 300 9.35 -39.61 -3.42
N MET A 301 9.62 -38.94 -4.56
CA MET A 301 10.72 -39.32 -5.47
C MET A 301 12.09 -39.24 -4.79
N ALA A 302 12.32 -38.23 -3.94
CA ALA A 302 13.56 -38.12 -3.16
C ALA A 302 13.75 -39.29 -2.19
N LYS A 303 12.67 -39.74 -1.52
CA LYS A 303 12.71 -40.91 -0.62
C LYS A 303 12.96 -42.21 -1.39
N GLU A 304 12.35 -42.36 -2.55
CA GLU A 304 12.54 -43.53 -3.41
C GLU A 304 13.99 -43.62 -3.91
N ALA A 305 14.55 -42.51 -4.40
CA ALA A 305 15.95 -42.43 -4.82
C ALA A 305 16.93 -42.75 -3.68
N LEU A 306 16.64 -42.32 -2.44
CA LEU A 306 17.45 -42.67 -1.26
C LEU A 306 17.36 -44.17 -0.94
N ALA A 307 16.17 -44.77 -1.01
CA ALA A 307 15.97 -46.20 -0.75
C ALA A 307 16.66 -47.07 -1.81
N GLU A 308 16.63 -46.68 -3.08
CA GLU A 308 17.36 -47.36 -4.15
C GLU A 308 18.87 -47.28 -3.93
N ASN A 309 19.40 -46.08 -3.61
CA ASN A 309 20.82 -45.91 -3.30
C ASN A 309 21.25 -46.78 -2.10
N GLN A 310 20.43 -46.89 -1.06
CA GLN A 310 20.70 -47.76 0.09
C GLN A 310 20.70 -49.24 -0.29
N LYS A 311 19.79 -49.70 -1.15
CA LYS A 311 19.78 -51.09 -1.65
C LYS A 311 21.02 -51.40 -2.49
N VAL A 312 21.48 -50.44 -3.30
CA VAL A 312 22.72 -50.59 -4.09
C VAL A 312 23.94 -50.63 -3.18
N ASN A 313 24.06 -49.73 -2.20
CA ASN A 313 25.17 -49.77 -1.24
C ASN A 313 25.15 -51.01 -0.35
N GLY A 314 23.98 -51.50 0.06
CA GLY A 314 23.84 -52.74 0.84
C GLY A 314 24.16 -54.01 0.04
N LYS A 315 24.07 -53.99 -1.30
CA LYS A 315 24.55 -55.08 -2.17
C LYS A 315 26.06 -55.02 -2.40
N ASN A 316 26.68 -53.86 -2.23
CA ASN A 316 28.12 -53.65 -2.39
C ASN A 316 28.90 -53.80 -1.06
N GLU A 317 28.25 -54.15 0.05
CA GLU A 317 28.92 -54.67 1.24
C GLU A 317 29.47 -56.08 0.93
N TRP A 318 30.67 -56.12 0.37
CA TRP A 318 31.48 -57.33 0.30
C TRP A 318 31.73 -57.83 1.73
N LYS A 319 31.02 -58.86 2.17
CA LYS A 319 31.43 -59.64 3.34
C LYS A 319 32.68 -60.45 2.97
N CYS A 320 33.85 -59.83 3.09
CA CYS A 320 35.10 -60.58 3.14
C CYS A 320 35.18 -61.27 4.51
N THR A 321 34.68 -62.50 4.61
CA THR A 321 35.04 -63.38 5.70
C THR A 321 36.48 -63.84 5.50
N PHE A 322 37.41 -63.25 6.24
CA PHE A 322 38.78 -63.72 6.32
C PHE A 322 38.80 -65.00 7.17
N GLU A 323 38.70 -66.17 6.54
CA GLU A 323 39.10 -67.41 7.19
C GLU A 323 40.63 -67.51 7.14
N THR A 324 41.25 -67.45 8.32
CA THR A 324 42.68 -67.63 8.53
C THR A 324 43.07 -69.07 8.22
N GLY A 325 43.38 -69.35 6.96
CA GLY A 325 43.96 -70.63 6.55
C GLY A 325 43.67 -71.01 5.12
N ALA A 326 44.52 -70.56 4.21
CA ALA A 326 44.69 -71.04 2.84
C ALA A 326 43.45 -71.00 1.91
N GLY A 327 43.43 -69.98 1.03
CA GLY A 327 42.62 -69.98 -0.21
C GLY A 327 41.30 -69.21 -0.12
N GLY A 328 41.36 -67.88 -0.08
CA GLY A 328 40.16 -67.04 -0.17
C GLY A 328 39.53 -67.14 -1.57
N LEU A 329 38.40 -67.85 -1.68
CA LEU A 329 37.51 -67.79 -2.84
C LEU A 329 36.44 -66.71 -2.61
N CYS A 330 36.48 -65.62 -3.37
CA CYS A 330 35.31 -64.78 -3.57
C CYS A 330 34.35 -65.50 -4.52
N THR A 331 33.21 -65.98 -4.03
CA THR A 331 32.15 -66.51 -4.89
C THR A 331 31.04 -65.48 -5.05
N VAL A 332 30.61 -65.29 -6.30
CA VAL A 332 29.45 -64.48 -6.69
C VAL A 332 28.19 -65.26 -6.32
N LEU A 333 27.24 -64.62 -5.63
CA LEU A 333 25.87 -65.12 -5.52
C LEU A 333 25.09 -64.83 -6.81
#